data_AF-A0A8S2YL67-F1
#
_entry.id   AF-A0A8S2YL67-F1
#
_cell.length_a   1.000
_cell.length_b   1.000
_cell.length_c   1.000
_cell.angle_alpha   90.00
_cell.angle_beta   90.00
_cell.angle_gamma   90.00
#
_symmetry.space_group_name_H-M   'P 1'
#
loop_
_entity.id
_entity.type
_entity.pdbx_description
1 polymer ?
#
loop_
_entity_poly.entity_id
_entity_poly.type
_entity_poly.pdbx_seq_one_letter_code
_entity_poly.pdbx_strand_id
1 'polypeptide(L)' 'QVLKSAYREKNGTEPVYTDFSDTPHSPDFCATLDYIFFVGRIMVEKVLELPDHPTSESYPDDTHPSDHLMIAATFRLL' A
#
# COMPACT_ATOMS: atom_id res chain seq x y z
N GLN A 1 17.58 8.68 13.23
CA GLN A 1 16.93 7.38 13.49
C GLN A 1 16.46 6.82 12.16
N VAL A 2 16.53 5.50 11.95
CA VAL A 2 16.09 4.88 10.70
C VAL A 2 14.57 4.79 10.70
N LEU A 3 13.91 5.27 9.64
CA LEU A 3 12.46 5.14 9.46
C LEU A 3 12.09 3.67 9.20
N LYS A 4 10.96 3.22 9.73
CA LYS A 4 10.40 1.87 9.54
C LYS A 4 9.15 1.93 8.66
N SER A 5 8.92 0.95 7.79
CA SER A 5 7.65 0.80 7.07
C SER A 5 6.59 0.21 8.00
N ALA A 6 5.39 0.78 8.01
CA ALA A 6 4.27 0.28 8.80
C ALA A 6 3.83 -1.12 8.36
N TYR A 7 3.75 -1.37 7.05
CA TYR A 7 3.34 -2.67 6.50
C TYR A 7 4.37 -3.74 6.83
N ARG A 8 5.65 -3.49 6.55
CA ARG A 8 6.71 -4.45 6.88
C ARG A 8 6.86 -4.70 8.38
N GLU A 9 6.70 -3.69 9.23
CA GLU A 9 6.74 -3.90 10.68
C GLU A 9 5.56 -4.77 11.14
N LYS A 10 4.34 -4.53 10.62
CA LYS A 10 3.14 -5.24 11.08
C LYS A 10 2.98 -6.64 10.48
N ASN A 11 3.26 -6.79 9.18
CA ASN A 11 3.00 -8.00 8.40
C ASN A 11 4.29 -8.79 8.08
N GLY A 12 5.47 -8.22 8.31
CA GLY A 12 6.77 -8.81 7.96
C GLY A 12 7.22 -8.53 6.52
N THR A 13 6.30 -8.12 5.64
CA THR A 13 6.55 -7.80 4.23
C THR A 13 5.81 -6.52 3.83
N GLU A 14 6.23 -5.91 2.72
CA GLU A 14 5.45 -4.87 2.06
C GLU A 14 4.27 -5.50 1.29
N PRO A 15 3.24 -4.72 0.89
CA PRO A 15 2.19 -5.19 -0.01
C PRO A 15 2.76 -5.73 -1.32
N VAL A 16 1.98 -6.56 -2.02
CA VAL A 16 2.33 -7.03 -3.37
C VAL A 16 2.31 -5.86 -4.36
N TYR A 17 1.28 -5.02 -4.26
CA TYR A 17 1.13 -3.81 -5.04
C TYR A 17 0.36 -2.74 -4.28
N THR A 18 0.59 -1.49 -4.66
CA THR A 18 -0.21 -0.33 -4.26
C THR A 18 -0.62 0.51 -5.45
N ASP A 19 -0.02 0.28 -6.62
CA ASP A 19 -0.44 0.81 -7.92
C ASP A 19 -0.75 -0.34 -8.87
N PHE A 20 -1.84 -0.20 -9.63
CA PHE A 20 -2.11 -1.03 -10.78
C PHE A 20 -2.76 -0.23 -11.89
N SER A 21 -1.94 0.15 -12.88
CA SER A 21 -2.34 1.05 -13.96
C SER A 21 -2.04 0.45 -15.33
N ASP A 22 -2.91 0.75 -16.29
CA ASP A 22 -2.73 0.51 -17.72
C ASP A 22 -3.14 1.80 -18.44
N THR A 23 -2.23 2.35 -19.24
CA THR A 23 -2.48 3.59 -19.98
C THR A 23 -2.13 3.41 -21.45
N PRO A 24 -2.76 4.17 -22.37
CA PRO A 24 -2.44 4.08 -23.80
C PRO A 24 -0.96 4.38 -24.14
N HIS A 25 -0.19 4.95 -23.21
CA HIS A 25 1.18 5.40 -23.43
C HIS A 25 2.23 4.59 -22.65
N SER A 26 1.81 3.65 -21.79
CA SER A 26 2.70 2.83 -20.98
C SER A 26 2.18 1.40 -20.88
N PRO A 27 3.05 0.38 -20.83
CA PRO A 27 2.62 -0.98 -20.53
C PRO A 27 1.99 -1.07 -19.14
N ASP A 28 1.19 -2.12 -18.91
CA ASP A 28 0.65 -2.49 -17.61
C ASP A 28 1.74 -2.42 -16.54
N PHE A 29 1.44 -1.71 -15.46
CA PHE A 29 2.33 -1.55 -14.33
C PHE A 29 1.61 -1.95 -13.05
N CYS A 30 2.21 -2.88 -12.30
CA CYS A 30 1.67 -3.37 -11.04
C CYS A 30 2.81 -3.52 -10.04
N ALA A 31 2.88 -2.63 -9.05
CA ALA A 31 3.93 -2.68 -8.04
C ALA A 31 3.57 -1.92 -6.76
N THR A 32 4.36 -2.14 -5.72
CA THR A 32 4.29 -1.35 -4.48
C THR A 32 5.14 -0.10 -4.62
N LEU A 33 4.48 1.05 -4.62
CA LEU A 33 5.07 2.38 -4.72
C LEU A 33 4.80 3.27 -3.50
N ASP A 34 3.81 2.91 -2.68
CA ASP A 34 3.34 3.72 -1.57
C ASP A 34 3.71 3.12 -0.22
N TYR A 35 4.16 4.00 0.69
CA TYR A 35 4.68 3.58 1.99
C TYR A 35 4.20 4.52 3.09
N ILE A 36 3.85 3.96 4.25
CA ILE A 36 3.71 4.72 5.50
C ILE A 36 4.96 4.47 6.34
N PHE A 37 5.89 5.41 6.28
CA PHE A 37 7.09 5.38 7.12
C PHE A 37 6.85 6.05 8.47
N PHE A 38 7.41 5.46 9.54
CA PHE A 38 7.26 5.97 10.90
C PHE A 38 8.53 5.82 11.74
N VAL A 39 8.60 6.58 12.83
CA VAL A 39 9.68 6.53 13.81
C VAL A 39 9.22 7.07 15.17
N GLY A 40 9.89 6.69 16.26
CA GLY A 40 9.61 7.18 17.62
C GLY A 40 9.00 6.11 18.53
N ARG A 41 8.40 6.56 19.64
CA ARG A 41 7.78 5.69 20.65
C ARG A 41 6.32 5.36 20.28
N ILE A 42 6.13 4.83 19.08
CA ILE A 42 4.83 4.39 18.58
C ILE A 42 4.97 2.95 18.05
N MET A 43 3.88 2.19 18.14
CA MET A 43 3.78 0.82 17.65
C MET A 43 2.67 0.75 16.60
N VAL A 44 2.90 -0.01 15.52
CA VAL A 44 1.87 -0.30 14.52
C VAL A 44 0.90 -1.33 15.10
N GLU A 45 -0.32 -0.92 15.38
CA GLU A 45 -1.35 -1.81 15.93
C GLU A 45 -1.98 -2.67 14.83
N LYS A 46 -2.33 -2.04 13.70
CA LYS A 46 -2.88 -2.69 12.50
C LYS A 46 -2.55 -1.88 11.25
N VAL A 47 -2.57 -2.55 10.10
CA VAL A 47 -2.57 -1.94 8.78
C VAL A 47 -3.83 -2.38 8.03
N LEU A 48 -4.27 -1.60 7.05
CA LEU A 48 -5.35 -2.02 6.17
C LEU A 48 -4.86 -3.17 5.30
N GLU A 49 -5.58 -4.29 5.33
CA GLU A 49 -5.29 -5.44 4.47
C GLU A 49 -5.53 -5.06 3.01
N LEU A 50 -4.52 -5.31 2.17
CA LEU A 50 -4.60 -5.11 0.73
C LEU A 50 -4.73 -6.47 0.04
N PRO A 51 -5.42 -6.53 -1.10
CA PRO A 51 -5.50 -7.75 -1.89
C PRO A 51 -4.11 -8.16 -2.41
N ASP A 52 -3.86 -9.47 -2.46
CA ASP A 52 -2.61 -10.03 -2.98
C ASP A 52 -2.52 -9.99 -4.52
N HIS A 53 -3.68 -9.82 -5.18
CA HIS A 53 -3.82 -9.78 -6.64
C HIS A 53 -4.79 -8.67 -7.06
N PRO A 54 -4.59 -8.05 -8.24
CA PRO A 54 -5.60 -7.19 -8.85
C PRO A 54 -6.94 -7.91 -9.03
N THR A 55 -8.04 -7.19 -8.78
CA THR A 55 -9.41 -7.69 -9.01
C THR A 55 -10.04 -7.12 -10.28
N SER A 56 -9.38 -6.18 -10.93
CA SER A 56 -9.75 -5.57 -12.21
C SER A 56 -8.62 -5.82 -13.23
N GLU A 57 -8.84 -5.42 -14.48
CA GLU A 57 -7.80 -5.38 -15.52
C GLU A 57 -6.89 -4.16 -15.38
N SER A 58 -7.38 -3.10 -14.74
CA SER A 58 -6.63 -1.88 -14.42
C SER A 58 -7.41 -1.06 -13.39
N TYR A 59 -6.73 -0.16 -12.70
CA TYR A 59 -7.34 0.93 -11.95
C TYR A 59 -6.95 2.28 -12.56
N PRO A 60 -7.78 3.34 -12.42
CA PRO A 60 -9.09 3.35 -11.77
C PRO A 60 -10.16 2.53 -12.51
N ASP A 61 -11.20 2.12 -11.79
CA ASP A 61 -12.39 1.42 -12.32
C ASP A 61 -13.70 1.98 -11.72
N ASP A 62 -14.84 1.34 -12.01
CA ASP A 62 -16.16 1.77 -11.52
C ASP A 62 -16.28 1.79 -9.97
N THR A 63 -15.40 1.08 -9.28
CA THR A 63 -15.37 0.92 -7.82
C THR A 63 -14.15 1.58 -7.16
N HIS A 64 -13.07 1.82 -7.91
CA HIS A 64 -11.82 2.41 -7.47
C HIS A 64 -11.53 3.71 -8.22
N PRO A 65 -11.61 4.89 -7.57
CA PRO A 65 -11.44 6.17 -8.26
C PRO A 65 -9.99 6.57 -8.54
N SER A 66 -9.01 5.75 -8.14
CA SER A 66 -7.58 5.94 -8.43
C SER A 66 -6.97 4.62 -8.89
N ASP A 67 -5.92 4.72 -9.70
CA ASP A 67 -4.93 3.68 -10.02
C ASP A 67 -4.20 3.10 -8.80
N HIS A 68 -4.04 3.93 -7.76
CA HIS A 68 -3.48 3.52 -6.48
C HIS A 68 -4.51 3.00 -5.47
N LEU A 69 -4.15 1.95 -4.74
CA LEU A 69 -4.89 1.44 -3.59
C LEU A 69 -4.68 2.33 -2.36
N MET A 70 -5.76 2.52 -1.59
CA MET A 70 -5.68 3.18 -0.29
C MET A 70 -4.83 2.37 0.68
N ILE A 71 -3.76 2.94 1.19
CA ILE A 71 -2.98 2.38 2.31
C ILE A 71 -3.33 3.07 3.63
N ALA A 72 -3.35 2.31 4.73
CA ALA A 72 -3.62 2.88 6.05
C ALA A 72 -2.93 2.09 7.17
N ALA A 73 -2.56 2.80 8.24
CA ALA A 73 -1.98 2.24 9.45
C ALA A 73 -2.58 2.89 10.71
N THR A 74 -2.85 2.09 11.74
CA THR A 74 -3.21 2.57 13.07
C THR A 74 -2.02 2.45 13.99
N PHE A 75 -1.68 3.55 14.66
CA PHE A 75 -0.56 3.62 15.59
C PHE A 75 -1.06 3.79 17.03
N ARG A 76 -0.35 3.14 17.96
CA ARG A 76 -0.51 3.34 19.40
C ARG A 76 0.75 3.99 19.97
N LEU A 77 0.58 5.05 20.75
CA LEU A 77 1.67 5.66 21.51
C LEU A 77 2.10 4.72 22.66
N LEU A 78 3.42 4.59 22.86
CA LEU A 78 4.05 3.73 23.88
C LEU A 78 4.42 4.48 25.15
#